data_AF-A0A7C1Y475-F1
#
_entry.id   AF-A0A7C1Y475-F1
#
_cell.length_a   1.000
_cell.length_b   1.000
_cell.length_c   1.000
_cell.angle_alpha   90.00
_cell.angle_beta   90.00
_cell.angle_gamma   90.00
#
_symmetry.space_group_name_H-M   'P 1'
#
loop_
_entity.id
_entity.type
_entity.pdbx_description
1 polymer ?
#
loop_
_entity_poly.entity_id
_entity_poly.type
_entity_poly.pdbx_seq_one_letter_code
_entity_poly.pdbx_strand_id
1 'polypeptide(L)'
;MQFVRNGPDIPERLLQAHEDGRVVFFCGAGISYPARLPGFAGLVNRLFDELVQTPNAVQHTAIKAGQFDTAIGLLEADIVGGREVVRQALARILAPDLSASNATATHEALLTLGRSRKGH
;
A
#
# COMPACT_ATOMS: atom_id res chain seq x y z
N MET A 1 14.91 4.86 15.05
CA MET A 1 13.78 4.23 15.75
C MET A 1 13.08 3.24 14.82
N GLN A 2 12.81 2.02 15.27
CA GLN A 2 12.00 1.04 14.52
C GLN A 2 10.61 0.90 15.15
N PHE A 3 9.56 1.25 14.40
CA PHE A 3 8.16 1.18 14.88
C PHE A 3 7.55 -0.22 14.82
N VAL A 4 8.12 -1.10 14.00
CA VAL A 4 7.69 -2.49 13.84
C VAL A 4 8.90 -3.41 13.79
N ARG A 5 8.73 -4.67 14.21
CA ARG A 5 9.80 -5.68 14.18
C ARG A 5 10.29 -5.86 12.75
N ASN A 6 11.61 -5.76 12.54
CA ASN A 6 12.27 -5.80 11.22
C ASN A 6 11.84 -4.67 10.25
N GLY A 7 11.26 -3.59 10.77
CA GLY A 7 10.93 -2.41 9.98
C GLY A 7 12.17 -1.56 9.65
N PRO A 8 12.02 -0.57 8.75
CA PRO A 8 13.08 0.40 8.49
C PRO A 8 13.42 1.19 9.77
N ASP A 9 14.70 1.49 9.95
CA ASP A 9 15.11 2.42 11.00
C ASP A 9 14.77 3.85 10.57
N ILE A 10 13.82 4.46 11.26
CA ILE A 10 13.37 5.83 11.01
C ILE A 10 14.18 6.79 11.89
N PRO A 11 14.96 7.73 11.32
CA PRO A 11 15.74 8.67 12.10
C PRO A 11 14.85 9.59 12.94
N GLU A 12 15.21 9.80 14.21
CA GLU A 12 14.45 10.69 15.12
C GLU A 12 14.32 12.11 14.56
N ARG A 13 15.39 12.62 13.93
CA ARG A 13 15.38 13.93 13.26
C ARG A 13 14.30 14.04 12.17
N LEU A 14 13.96 12.93 11.50
CA LEU A 14 12.94 12.91 10.46
C LEU A 14 11.55 13.06 11.08
N LEU A 15 11.32 12.41 12.23
CA LEU A 15 10.07 12.50 12.99
C LEU A 15 9.87 13.93 13.49
N GLN A 16 10.90 14.52 14.12
CA GLN A 16 10.82 15.89 14.60
C GLN A 16 10.58 16.89 13.46
N ALA A 17 11.26 16.73 12.33
CA ALA A 17 11.03 17.58 11.17
C ALA A 17 9.62 17.42 10.57
N HIS A 18 9.03 16.23 10.65
CA HIS A 18 7.64 16.01 10.28
C HIS A 18 6.67 16.68 11.27
N GLU A 19 6.90 16.55 12.58
CA GLU A 19 6.13 17.22 13.63
C GLU A 19 6.18 18.76 13.49
N ASP A 20 7.33 19.31 13.12
CA ASP A 20 7.52 20.74 12.84
C ASP A 20 6.90 21.20 11.51
N GLY A 21 6.25 20.31 10.74
CA GLY A 21 5.68 20.61 9.43
C GLY A 21 6.72 20.87 8.33
N ARG A 22 7.97 20.47 8.55
CA ARG A 22 9.10 20.64 7.61
C ARG A 22 9.31 19.44 6.68
N VAL A 23 8.53 18.36 6.85
CA VAL A 23 8.58 17.14 6.04
C VAL A 23 7.16 16.72 5.66
N VAL A 24 6.99 16.32 4.41
CA VAL A 24 5.75 15.73 3.89
C VAL A 24 6.05 14.31 3.39
N PHE A 25 5.29 13.33 3.84
CA PHE A 25 5.32 11.98 3.28
C PHE A 25 4.38 11.89 2.08
N PHE A 26 4.90 11.46 0.92
CA PHE A 26 4.09 11.24 -0.26
C PHE A 26 3.70 9.76 -0.36
N CYS A 27 2.43 9.46 -0.11
CA CYS A 27 1.91 8.09 -0.06
C CYS A 27 0.76 7.98 -1.05
N GLY A 28 1.02 7.51 -2.27
CA GLY A 28 -0.04 7.33 -3.27
C GLY A 28 0.17 6.05 -4.06
N ALA A 29 -0.92 5.33 -4.37
CA ALA A 29 -0.87 4.09 -5.15
C ALA A 29 -0.18 4.26 -6.52
N GLY A 30 -0.24 5.48 -7.09
CA GLY A 30 0.39 5.80 -8.37
C GLY A 30 1.92 5.70 -8.39
N ILE A 31 2.58 5.76 -7.23
CA ILE A 31 4.05 5.69 -7.15
C ILE A 31 4.57 4.31 -7.57
N SER A 32 3.82 3.26 -7.27
CA SER A 32 4.19 1.87 -7.57
C SER A 32 3.54 1.34 -8.86
N TYR A 33 2.85 2.18 -9.63
CA TYR A 33 2.22 1.77 -10.89
C TYR A 33 3.22 1.21 -11.91
N PRO A 34 4.44 1.79 -12.08
CA PRO A 34 5.45 1.20 -12.96
C PRO A 34 5.93 -0.20 -12.52
N ALA A 35 5.80 -0.54 -11.23
CA ALA A 35 6.10 -1.86 -10.67
C ALA A 35 4.94 -2.87 -10.83
N ARG A 36 3.96 -2.57 -11.69
CA ARG A 36 2.79 -3.42 -12.03
C ARG A 36 1.85 -3.73 -10.86
N LEU A 37 1.92 -2.94 -9.78
CA LEU A 37 1.00 -3.08 -8.66
C LEU A 37 -0.41 -2.59 -9.02
N PRO A 38 -1.46 -3.26 -8.52
CA PRO A 38 -2.83 -2.85 -8.79
C PRO A 38 -3.18 -1.53 -8.09
N GLY A 39 -4.09 -0.76 -8.69
CA GLY A 39 -4.85 0.25 -7.95
C GLY A 39 -5.83 -0.40 -6.96
N PHE A 40 -6.45 0.39 -6.08
CA PHE A 40 -7.30 -0.13 -4.99
C PHE A 40 -8.42 -1.08 -5.47
N ALA A 41 -9.15 -0.71 -6.53
CA ALA A 41 -10.19 -1.59 -7.09
C ALA A 41 -9.62 -2.95 -7.56
N GLY A 42 -8.48 -2.91 -8.26
CA GLY A 42 -7.79 -4.11 -8.71
C GLY A 42 -7.22 -4.94 -7.56
N LEU A 43 -6.76 -4.28 -6.49
CA LEU A 43 -6.27 -4.94 -5.28
C LEU A 43 -7.40 -5.73 -4.60
N VAL A 44 -8.57 -5.10 -4.44
CA VAL A 44 -9.73 -5.77 -3.84
C VAL A 44 -10.18 -6.95 -4.70
N ASN A 45 -10.28 -6.78 -6.03
CA ASN A 45 -10.66 -7.90 -6.91
C ASN A 45 -9.69 -9.07 -6.80
N ARG A 46 -8.37 -8.81 -6.92
CA ARG A 46 -7.35 -9.86 -6.77
C ARG A 46 -7.38 -10.52 -5.38
N LEU A 47 -7.73 -9.78 -4.34
CA LEU A 47 -7.82 -10.31 -2.98
C LEU A 47 -8.97 -11.31 -2.84
N PHE A 48 -10.14 -11.01 -3.40
CA PHE A 48 -11.27 -11.96 -3.42
C PHE A 48 -10.92 -13.20 -4.26
N ASP A 49 -10.24 -13.03 -5.40
CA ASP A 49 -9.78 -14.14 -6.24
C ASP A 49 -8.76 -15.04 -5.52
N GLU A 50 -7.72 -14.45 -4.92
CA GLU A 50 -6.64 -15.14 -4.17
C GLU A 50 -7.19 -15.95 -2.98
N LEU A 51 -8.21 -15.41 -2.30
CA LEU A 51 -8.86 -16.07 -1.16
C LEU A 51 -10.01 -16.99 -1.57
N VAL A 52 -10.29 -17.09 -2.87
CA VAL A 52 -11.39 -17.88 -3.45
C VAL A 52 -12.72 -17.54 -2.77
N GLN A 53 -12.96 -16.24 -2.57
CA GLN A 53 -14.18 -15.72 -1.95
C GLN A 53 -15.03 -14.99 -2.99
N THR A 54 -16.33 -15.21 -2.93
CA THR A 54 -17.30 -14.42 -3.70
C THR A 54 -17.86 -13.33 -2.79
N PRO A 55 -17.79 -12.04 -3.17
CA PRO A 55 -18.33 -10.97 -2.35
C PRO A 55 -19.82 -11.19 -2.04
N ASN A 56 -20.17 -11.10 -0.76
CA ASN A 56 -21.58 -11.10 -0.34
C ASN A 56 -22.26 -9.77 -0.72
N ALA A 57 -23.59 -9.68 -0.53
CA ALA A 57 -24.37 -8.52 -0.95
C ALA A 57 -23.87 -7.18 -0.36
N VAL A 58 -23.39 -7.19 0.90
CA VAL A 58 -22.89 -5.99 1.57
C VAL A 58 -21.51 -5.61 1.04
N GLN A 59 -20.61 -6.59 0.92
CA GLN A 59 -19.26 -6.40 0.35
C GLN A 59 -19.35 -5.89 -1.10
N HIS A 60 -20.23 -6.47 -1.92
CA HIS A 60 -20.44 -6.05 -3.30
C HIS A 60 -20.97 -4.61 -3.40
N THR A 61 -21.87 -4.21 -2.50
CA THR A 61 -22.34 -2.82 -2.40
C THR A 61 -21.19 -1.86 -2.07
N ALA A 62 -20.35 -2.22 -1.09
CA ALA A 62 -19.18 -1.43 -0.71
C ALA A 62 -18.18 -1.29 -1.87
N ILE A 63 -17.90 -2.39 -2.59
CA ILE A 63 -17.02 -2.40 -3.78
C ILE A 63 -17.58 -1.47 -4.87
N LYS A 64 -18.88 -1.57 -5.18
CA LYS A 64 -19.52 -0.70 -6.17
C LYS A 64 -19.51 0.78 -5.78
N ALA A 65 -19.58 1.07 -4.48
CA ALA A 65 -19.49 2.42 -3.94
C ALA A 65 -18.05 2.96 -3.87
N GLY A 66 -17.04 2.17 -4.26
CA GLY A 66 -15.62 2.55 -4.14
C GLY A 66 -15.09 2.54 -2.70
N GLN A 67 -15.84 1.95 -1.76
CA GLN A 67 -15.49 1.84 -0.35
C GLN A 67 -14.61 0.61 -0.10
N PHE A 68 -13.43 0.60 -0.71
CA PHE A 68 -12.53 -0.56 -0.74
C PHE A 68 -12.02 -0.98 0.64
N ASP A 69 -11.69 -0.02 1.51
CA ASP A 69 -11.29 -0.33 2.89
C ASP A 69 -12.41 -1.00 3.69
N THR A 70 -13.66 -0.54 3.48
CA THR A 70 -14.85 -1.15 4.07
C THR A 70 -15.04 -2.58 3.54
N ALA A 71 -14.89 -2.79 2.23
CA ALA A 71 -15.00 -4.11 1.63
C ALA A 71 -13.98 -5.11 2.21
N ILE A 72 -12.72 -4.68 2.39
CA ILE A 72 -11.67 -5.47 3.04
C ILE A 72 -12.03 -5.73 4.51
N GLY A 73 -12.46 -4.71 5.26
CA GLY A 73 -12.85 -4.89 6.66
C GLY A 73 -14.01 -5.87 6.85
N LEU A 74 -14.99 -5.86 5.94
CA LEU A 74 -16.09 -6.82 5.92
C LEU A 74 -15.58 -8.23 5.59
N LEU A 75 -14.62 -8.37 4.68
CA LEU A 75 -14.00 -9.66 4.37
C LEU A 75 -13.20 -10.21 5.56
N GLU A 76 -12.43 -9.35 6.25
CA GLU A 76 -11.69 -9.72 7.47
C GLU A 76 -12.58 -10.27 8.59
N ALA A 77 -13.84 -9.83 8.65
CA ALA A 77 -14.81 -10.28 9.65
C ALA A 77 -15.54 -11.58 9.28
N ASP A 78 -15.60 -11.91 7.99
CA ASP A 78 -16.44 -12.99 7.45
C ASP A 78 -15.64 -14.28 7.16
N ILE A 79 -14.37 -14.16 6.77
CA ILE A 79 -13.54 -15.30 6.40
C ILE A 79 -12.94 -16.04 7.60
N VAL A 80 -12.82 -17.37 7.50
CA VAL A 80 -12.08 -18.18 8.47
C VAL A 80 -10.59 -17.77 8.48
N GLY A 81 -10.05 -17.50 9.68
CA GLY A 81 -8.70 -16.94 9.86
C GLY A 81 -8.65 -15.41 9.81
N GLY A 82 -9.76 -14.77 9.45
CA GLY A 82 -10.03 -13.34 9.60
C GLY A 82 -8.93 -12.42 9.08
N ARG A 83 -8.62 -11.37 9.86
CA ARG A 83 -7.66 -10.33 9.48
C ARG A 83 -6.28 -10.87 9.10
N GLU A 84 -5.76 -11.86 9.80
CA GLU A 84 -4.38 -12.33 9.56
C GLU A 84 -4.23 -12.90 8.14
N VAL A 85 -5.14 -13.79 7.74
CA VAL A 85 -5.14 -14.42 6.41
C VAL A 85 -5.29 -13.36 5.32
N VAL A 86 -6.22 -12.41 5.50
CA VAL A 86 -6.44 -11.31 4.56
C VAL A 86 -5.19 -10.44 4.40
N ARG A 87 -4.52 -10.09 5.51
CA ARG A 87 -3.32 -9.24 5.48
C ARG A 87 -2.12 -9.93 4.86
N GLN A 88 -1.96 -11.23 5.07
CA GLN A 88 -0.92 -12.01 4.40
C GLN A 88 -1.17 -12.09 2.88
N ALA A 89 -2.42 -12.29 2.45
CA ALA A 89 -2.78 -12.27 1.03
C ALA A 89 -2.54 -10.90 0.39
N LEU A 90 -2.95 -9.82 1.07
CA LEU A 90 -2.65 -8.44 0.64
C LEU A 90 -1.14 -8.23 0.45
N ALA A 91 -0.31 -8.67 1.41
CA ALA A 91 1.14 -8.53 1.32
C ALA A 91 1.72 -9.28 0.10
N ARG A 92 1.20 -10.47 -0.22
CA ARG A 92 1.60 -11.22 -1.44
C ARG A 92 1.21 -10.49 -2.71
N ILE A 93 -0.02 -9.98 -2.80
CA ILE A 93 -0.51 -9.25 -3.98
C ILE A 93 0.27 -7.95 -4.21
N LEU A 94 0.71 -7.31 -3.13
CA LEU A 94 1.46 -6.05 -3.15
C LEU A 94 2.98 -6.26 -3.30
N ALA A 95 3.45 -7.48 -3.57
CA ALA A 95 4.84 -7.72 -3.91
C ALA A 95 5.17 -7.07 -5.27
N PRO A 96 6.08 -6.09 -5.34
CA PRO A 96 6.38 -5.38 -6.58
C PRO A 96 7.16 -6.25 -7.55
N ASP A 97 6.86 -6.11 -8.84
CA ASP A 97 7.68 -6.71 -9.90
C ASP A 97 8.85 -5.78 -10.25
N LEU A 98 10.01 -6.07 -9.64
CA LEU A 98 11.24 -5.32 -9.86
C LEU A 98 11.99 -5.72 -11.13
N SER A 99 11.49 -6.69 -11.91
CA SER A 99 12.09 -7.06 -13.20
C SER A 99 11.81 -6.02 -14.30
N ALA A 100 10.77 -5.19 -14.13
CA ALA A 100 10.47 -4.11 -15.05
C ALA A 100 11.54 -3.02 -14.96
N SER A 101 12.08 -2.60 -16.12
CA SER A 101 13.18 -1.64 -16.20
C SER A 101 12.88 -0.26 -15.60
N ASN A 102 11.61 0.08 -15.42
CA ASN A 102 11.15 1.34 -14.85
C ASN A 102 10.38 1.19 -13.53
N ALA A 103 10.45 0.03 -12.86
CA ALA A 103 9.68 -0.26 -11.64
C ALA A 103 9.84 0.81 -10.55
N THR A 104 11.05 1.38 -10.43
CA THR A 104 11.42 2.39 -9.43
C THR A 104 11.42 3.81 -9.97
N ALA A 105 11.10 4.05 -11.25
CA ALA A 105 11.29 5.34 -11.89
C ALA A 105 10.58 6.50 -11.16
N THR A 106 9.34 6.29 -10.70
CA THR A 106 8.61 7.32 -9.94
C THR A 106 9.22 7.55 -8.56
N HIS A 107 9.70 6.49 -7.90
CA HIS A 107 10.39 6.60 -6.62
C HIS A 107 11.69 7.41 -6.76
N GLU A 108 12.47 7.14 -7.80
CA GLU A 108 13.70 7.87 -8.12
C GLU A 108 13.43 9.34 -8.45
N ALA A 109 12.36 9.62 -9.21
CA ALA A 109 11.93 10.98 -9.51
C ALA A 109 11.57 11.74 -8.23
N LEU A 110 10.81 11.13 -7.31
CA LEU A 110 10.47 11.73 -6.02
C LEU A 110 11.71 11.99 -5.15
N LEU A 111 12.64 11.04 -5.07
CA LEU A 111 13.89 11.22 -4.34
C LEU A 111 14.74 12.34 -4.95
N THR A 112 14.72 12.48 -6.27
CA THR A 112 15.43 13.56 -6.98
C THR A 112 14.79 14.91 -6.68
N LEU A 113 13.47 15.02 -6.74
CA LEU A 113 12.73 16.24 -6.42
C LEU A 113 12.83 16.62 -4.94
N GLY A 114 13.04 15.64 -4.05
CA GLY A 114 13.24 15.85 -2.62
C GLY A 114 14.62 16.41 -2.25
N ARG A 115 15.58 16.50 -3.19
CA ARG A 115 16.93 17.04 -2.93
C ARG A 115 16.94 18.56 -3.05
N SER A 116 17.75 19.21 -2.22
CA SER A 116 18.03 20.64 -2.39
C SER A 116 18.89 20.89 -3.64
N ARG A 117 19.10 22.17 -4.00
CA ARG A 117 20.01 22.57 -5.11
C ARG A 117 21.44 22.02 -4.96
N LYS A 118 21.85 21.64 -3.75
CA LYS A 118 23.18 21.04 -3.48
C LYS A 118 23.20 19.52 -3.64
N GLY A 119 22.07 18.89 -3.94
CA GLY A 119 21.95 17.44 -4.19
C GLY A 119 21.80 16.57 -2.93
N HIS A 120 21.62 17.18 -1.77
CA HIS A 120 21.35 16.55 -0.47
C HIS A 120 20.27 17.32 0.29
#